data_AF-A0A170YQH5-F1
#
_entry.id   AF-A0A170YQH5-F1
#
_cell.length_a   1.000
_cell.length_b   1.000
_cell.length_c   1.000
_cell.angle_alpha   90.00
_cell.angle_beta   90.00
_cell.angle_gamma   90.00
#
_symmetry.space_group_name_H-M   'P 1'
#
loop_
_entity.id
_entity.type
_entity.pdbx_description
1 polymer ?
#
loop_
_entity_poly.entity_id
_entity_poly.type
_entity_poly.pdbx_seq_one_letter_code
_entity_poly.pdbx_strand_id
1 'polypeptide(L)'
;RYATDEEDAQLAVPVHERVAILKEYHAAPTAGHNGIHKTYQRIIQHYYWPGMRHSIEEYIRACTTCQWYKASNLKPAGLLR
;
A
#
# COMPACT_ATOMS: atom_id res chain seq x y z
N ARG A 1 3.69 -26.88 -22.25
CA ARG A 1 2.84 -25.70 -21.94
C ARG A 1 3.84 -24.58 -21.74
N TYR A 2 3.96 -23.69 -22.72
CA TYR A 2 5.08 -22.76 -22.84
C TYR A 2 5.14 -21.84 -21.63
N ALA A 3 6.30 -21.83 -20.94
CA ALA A 3 6.69 -20.72 -20.10
C ALA A 3 6.97 -19.56 -21.05
N THR A 4 6.25 -18.46 -20.92
CA THR A 4 6.64 -17.22 -21.58
C THR A 4 7.80 -16.67 -20.78
N ASP A 5 9.00 -16.73 -21.37
CA ASP A 5 10.19 -15.98 -20.95
C ASP A 5 9.94 -14.47 -21.15
N GLU A 6 8.92 -13.92 -20.49
CA GLU A 6 8.80 -12.48 -20.29
C GLU A 6 9.63 -12.17 -19.06
N GLU A 7 10.80 -11.58 -19.28
CA GLU A 7 11.69 -11.13 -18.22
C GLU A 7 10.89 -10.41 -17.15
N ASP A 8 10.96 -10.89 -15.90
CA ASP A 8 10.31 -10.35 -14.70
C ASP A 8 10.94 -9.00 -14.33
N ALA A 9 10.92 -8.06 -15.27
CA ALA A 9 11.56 -6.76 -15.18
C ALA A 9 10.60 -5.82 -14.45
N GLN A 10 10.99 -5.43 -13.23
CA GLN A 10 10.29 -4.39 -12.49
C GLN A 10 10.49 -3.03 -13.18
N LEU A 11 9.40 -2.28 -13.39
CA LEU A 11 9.49 -0.94 -13.96
C LEU A 11 10.03 0.04 -12.91
N ALA A 12 11.13 0.73 -13.23
CA ALA A 12 11.67 1.79 -12.39
C ALA A 12 10.76 3.03 -12.40
N VAL A 13 10.32 3.48 -11.22
CA VAL A 13 9.31 4.55 -11.11
C VAL A 13 9.93 5.91 -10.73
N PRO A 14 9.78 6.97 -11.55
CA PRO A 14 10.16 8.33 -11.21
C PRO A 14 9.29 8.90 -10.08
N VAL A 15 9.83 9.85 -9.32
CA VAL A 15 9.22 10.33 -8.06
C VAL A 15 7.77 10.80 -8.23
N HIS A 16 7.46 11.47 -9.33
CA HIS A 16 6.14 12.07 -9.57
C HIS A 16 5.03 11.04 -9.86
N GLU A 17 5.38 9.82 -10.31
CA GLU A 17 4.40 8.76 -10.60
C GLU A 17 4.10 7.88 -9.38
N ARG A 18 5.00 7.87 -8.38
CA ARG A 18 4.87 7.00 -7.19
C ARG A 18 3.56 7.20 -6.45
N VAL A 19 3.09 8.44 -6.32
CA VAL A 19 1.83 8.74 -5.62
C VAL A 19 0.63 8.16 -6.36
N ALA A 20 0.63 8.19 -7.69
CA ALA A 20 -0.44 7.61 -8.49
C ALA A 20 -0.52 6.10 -8.28
N ILE A 21 0.62 5.41 -8.33
CA ILE A 21 0.72 3.97 -8.07
C ILE A 21 0.27 3.66 -6.64
N LEU A 22 0.76 4.39 -5.63
CA LEU A 22 0.35 4.20 -4.24
C LEU A 22 -1.16 4.35 -4.07
N LYS A 23 -1.77 5.35 -4.71
CA LYS A 23 -3.22 5.57 -4.68
C LYS A 23 -3.99 4.43 -5.32
N GLU A 24 -3.54 3.93 -6.46
CA GLU A 24 -4.19 2.82 -7.16
C GLU A 24 -4.16 1.53 -6.33
N TYR A 25 -3.00 1.18 -5.77
CA TYR A 25 -2.84 -0.08 -5.04
C TYR A 25 -3.39 -0.04 -3.60
N HIS A 26 -3.55 1.15 -3.02
CA HIS A 26 -4.08 1.32 -1.66
C HIS A 26 -5.56 1.75 -1.64
N ALA A 27 -5.90 2.79 -2.38
CA ALA A 27 -7.16 3.54 -2.25
C ALA A 27 -8.14 3.31 -3.43
N ALA A 28 -7.82 2.46 -4.41
CA ALA A 28 -8.81 2.05 -5.39
C ALA A 28 -10.01 1.39 -4.69
N PRO A 29 -11.24 1.56 -5.21
CA PRO A 29 -12.43 0.90 -4.66
C PRO A 29 -12.28 -0.63 -4.55
N THR A 30 -11.51 -1.22 -5.46
CA THR A 30 -11.17 -2.66 -5.50
C THR A 30 -10.03 -3.05 -4.56
N ALA A 31 -9.19 -2.09 -4.14
CA ALA A 31 -8.06 -2.32 -3.23
C ALA A 31 -8.49 -2.31 -1.76
N GLY A 32 -9.53 -1.55 -1.39
CA GLY A 32 -10.12 -1.62 -0.05
C GLY A 32 -9.20 -1.17 1.08
N HIS A 33 -8.33 -0.17 0.86
CA HIS A 33 -7.46 0.40 1.90
C HIS A 33 -6.55 -0.64 2.57
N ASN A 34 -5.94 -1.51 1.76
CA ASN A 34 -5.03 -2.55 2.24
C ASN A 34 -3.92 -2.00 3.14
N GLY A 35 -3.59 -2.76 4.19
CA GLY A 35 -2.44 -2.47 5.05
C GLY A 35 -1.10 -2.50 4.30
N ILE A 36 -0.06 -1.98 4.96
CA ILE A 36 1.29 -1.78 4.40
C ILE A 36 1.84 -3.04 3.73
N HIS A 37 1.78 -4.19 4.40
CA HIS A 37 2.35 -5.43 3.88
C HIS A 37 1.68 -5.88 2.58
N LYS A 38 0.34 -5.89 2.53
CA LYS A 38 -0.42 -6.30 1.33
C LYS A 38 -0.17 -5.35 0.15
N THR A 39 -0.14 -4.05 0.43
CA THR A 39 0.12 -3.03 -0.60
C THR A 39 1.54 -3.18 -1.14
N TYR A 40 2.54 -3.38 -0.27
CA TYR A 40 3.92 -3.62 -0.67
C TYR A 40 4.07 -4.86 -1.56
N GLN A 41 3.50 -6.01 -1.15
CA GLN A 41 3.61 -7.26 -1.92
C GLN A 41 3.01 -7.16 -3.32
N ARG A 42 2.00 -6.32 -3.52
CA ARG A 42 1.39 -6.10 -4.84
C ARG A 42 2.22 -5.16 -5.72
N ILE A 43 2.76 -4.09 -5.14
CA ILE A 43 3.52 -3.10 -5.91
C ILE A 43 4.86 -3.69 -6.37
N ILE A 44 5.55 -4.47 -5.53
CA ILE A 44 6.86 -5.05 -5.89
C ILE A 44 6.79 -6.08 -7.02
N GLN A 45 5.62 -6.58 -7.40
CA GLN A 45 5.50 -7.49 -8.53
C GLN A 45 5.67 -6.79 -9.88
N HIS A 46 5.55 -5.46 -9.91
CA HIS A 46 5.51 -4.70 -11.16
C HIS A 46 6.45 -3.48 -11.16
N TYR A 47 6.75 -2.93 -9.98
CA TYR A 47 7.44 -1.65 -9.86
C TYR A 47 8.62 -1.72 -8.90
N TYR A 48 9.61 -0.87 -9.17
CA TYR A 48 10.76 -0.67 -8.30
C TYR A 48 11.10 0.83 -8.12
N TRP A 49 11.44 1.23 -6.90
CA TRP A 49 12.17 2.47 -6.66
C TRP A 49 12.98 2.40 -5.34
N PRO A 50 14.08 3.14 -5.18
CA PRO A 50 14.79 3.18 -3.91
C PRO A 50 13.89 3.65 -2.76
N GLY A 51 13.83 2.87 -1.68
CA GLY A 51 13.05 3.20 -0.49
C GLY A 51 11.55 2.90 -0.56
N MET A 52 11.07 2.01 -1.47
CA MET A 52 9.63 1.72 -1.63
C MET A 52 8.90 1.46 -0.32
N ARG A 53 9.48 0.62 0.54
CA ARG A 53 8.86 0.23 1.80
C ARG A 53 8.55 1.44 2.67
N HIS A 54 9.50 2.38 2.76
CA HIS A 54 9.33 3.62 3.52
C HIS A 54 8.26 4.51 2.87
N SER A 55 8.31 4.72 1.55
CA SER A 55 7.30 5.53 0.84
C SER A 55 5.88 4.97 0.99
N ILE A 56 5.72 3.64 0.89
CA ILE A 56 4.44 2.96 1.06
C ILE A 56 3.93 3.10 2.50
N GLU A 57 4.82 2.91 3.48
CA GLU A 57 4.48 3.04 4.88
C GLU A 57 4.05 4.46 5.24
N GLU A 58 4.79 5.47 4.81
CA GLU A 58 4.47 6.88 5.02
C GLU A 58 3.11 7.24 4.40
N TYR A 59 2.88 6.83 3.15
CA TYR A 59 1.61 7.09 2.46
C TYR A 59 0.41 6.47 3.18
N ILE A 60 0.51 5.19 3.58
CA ILE A 60 -0.60 4.49 4.24
C ILE A 60 -0.82 4.99 5.66
N ARG A 61 0.25 5.35 6.38
CA ARG A 61 0.14 5.97 7.72
C ARG A 61 -0.57 7.32 7.64
N ALA A 62 -0.40 8.08 6.56
CA ALA A 62 -1.09 9.34 6.31
C ALA A 62 -2.53 9.19 5.79
N CYS A 63 -3.01 7.97 5.49
CA CYS A 63 -4.35 7.76 4.99
C CYS A 63 -5.42 7.98 6.07
N THR A 64 -6.19 9.06 5.93
CA THR A 64 -7.26 9.45 6.86
C THR A 64 -8.35 8.38 6.99
N THR A 65 -8.73 7.73 5.90
CA THR A 65 -9.70 6.62 5.90
C THR A 65 -9.20 5.48 6.81
N CYS A 66 -7.96 5.04 6.63
CA CYS A 66 -7.36 4.00 7.47
C CYS A 66 -7.26 4.42 8.94
N GLN A 67 -6.91 5.68 9.20
CA GLN A 67 -6.82 6.21 10.57
C GLN A 67 -8.19 6.19 11.27
N TRP A 68 -9.24 6.61 10.57
CA TRP A 68 -10.60 6.66 11.12
C TRP A 68 -11.11 5.27 11.54
N TYR A 69 -10.98 4.28 10.66
CA TYR A 69 -11.38 2.89 10.98
C TYR A 69 -10.51 2.24 12.05
N LYS A 70 -9.23 2.63 12.18
CA LYS A 70 -8.38 2.15 13.29
C LYS A 70 -8.79 2.75 14.63
N ALA A 71 -9.08 4.05 14.67
CA ALA A 71 -9.50 4.73 15.90
C ALA A 71 -10.84 4.17 16.42
N SER A 72 -11.79 3.87 15.53
CA SER A 72 -13.08 3.26 15.91
C SER A 72 -12.94 1.84 16.45
N ASN A 73 -11.84 1.13 16.14
CA ASN A 73 -11.58 -0.23 16.60
C ASN A 73 -10.81 -0.31 17.93
N LEU A 74 -10.49 0.84 18.55
CA LEU A 74 -9.98 0.86 19.91
C LEU A 74 -11.12 0.44 20.85
N LYS A 75 -10.93 -0.67 21.59
CA LYS A 75 -11.88 -1.10 22.61
C LYS A 75 -12.16 0.09 23.53
N PRO A 76 -13.42 0.36 23.92
CA PRO A 76 -13.70 1.41 24.88
C PRO A 76 -12.84 1.14 26.11
N ALA A 77 -12.04 2.13 26.53
CA ALA A 77 -11.29 2.06 27.77
C ALA A 77 -12.31 1.74 28.87
N GLY A 78 -12.20 0.54 29.45
CA GLY A 78 -13.19 0.01 30.38
C GLY A 78 -13.50 1.06 31.43
N LEU A 79 -14.79 1.38 31.57
CA LEU A 79 -15.29 2.27 32.61
C LEU A 79 -14.86 1.70 33.96
N LEU A 80 -13.86 2.32 34.60
CA LEU A 80 -13.49 2.02 35.97
C LEU A 80 -14.70 2.43 36.84
N ARG A 81 -15.40 1.43 37.38
CA ARG A 81 -16.40 1.59 38.44
C ARG A 81 -15.72 1.70 39.79
#